data_AF-B6EAT8-F1
#
_entry.id   AF-B6EAT8-F1
#
_cell.length_a   1.000
_cell.length_b   1.000
_cell.length_c   1.000
_cell.angle_alpha   90.00
_cell.angle_beta   90.00
_cell.angle_gamma   90.00
#
_symmetry.space_group_name_H-M   'P 1'
#
loop_
_entity.id
_entity.type
_entity.pdbx_description
1 polymer ?
#
loop_
_entity_poly.entity_id
_entity_poly.type
_entity_poly.pdbx_seq_one_letter_code
_entity_poly.pdbx_strand_id
1 'polypeptide(L)'
;LVMFIYAIFGMSFFMNVKHRYGVDENFNFETFGQSMILLFQMCTSAGWSDVLAAIMDETDCEEPTIDEDGETEGNCGKKGIAVAYLVSYLI
;
A
#
# COMPACT_ATOMS: atom_id res chain seq x y z
N LEU A 1 -4.54 5.57 17.88
CA LEU A 1 -3.12 5.15 18.05
C LEU A 1 -2.74 4.04 17.07
N VAL A 2 -3.45 2.90 17.06
CA VAL A 2 -3.18 1.79 16.12
C VAL A 2 -3.22 2.28 14.66
N MET A 3 -4.30 2.92 14.24
CA MET A 3 -4.43 3.48 12.87
C MET A 3 -3.28 4.42 12.49
N PHE A 4 -2.80 5.24 13.43
CA PHE A 4 -1.67 6.15 13.20
C PHE A 4 -0.38 5.35 12.91
N ILE A 5 -0.08 4.33 13.72
CA ILE A 5 1.10 3.48 13.53
C ILE A 5 1.03 2.75 12.18
N TYR A 6 -0.14 2.21 11.84
CA TYR A 6 -0.37 1.55 10.57
C TYR A 6 -0.27 2.52 9.39
N ALA A 7 -0.71 3.77 9.51
CA ALA A 7 -0.54 4.78 8.46
C ALA A 7 0.94 5.03 8.16
N ILE A 8 1.79 5.15 9.19
CA ILE A 8 3.24 5.34 9.01
C ILE A 8 3.88 4.13 8.32
N PHE A 9 3.59 2.90 8.77
CA PHE A 9 4.11 1.69 8.12
C PHE A 9 3.56 1.49 6.71
N GLY A 10 2.28 1.81 6.50
CA GLY A 10 1.62 1.71 5.20
C GLY A 10 2.30 2.58 4.16
N MET A 11 2.62 3.84 4.51
CA MET A 11 3.45 4.69 3.65
C MET A 11 4.81 4.04 3.37
N SER A 12 5.54 3.61 4.41
CA SER A 12 6.88 3.05 4.21
C SER A 12 6.93 1.81 3.33
N PHE A 13 5.85 1.01 3.26
CA PHE A 13 5.81 -0.22 2.47
C PHE A 13 5.12 -0.08 1.12
N PHE A 14 4.12 0.80 1.02
CA PHE A 14 3.18 0.82 -0.10
C PHE A 14 3.03 2.19 -0.77
N MET A 15 3.88 3.17 -0.43
CA MET A 15 3.85 4.53 -1.00
C MET A 15 3.84 4.54 -2.53
N ASN A 16 4.67 3.70 -3.16
CA ASN A 16 4.84 3.70 -4.61
C ASN A 16 4.02 2.61 -5.32
N VAL A 17 3.13 1.89 -4.63
CA VAL A 17 2.35 0.83 -5.26
C VAL A 17 1.50 1.41 -6.38
N LYS A 18 1.58 0.79 -7.56
CA LYS A 18 0.78 1.17 -8.73
C LYS A 18 -0.71 1.27 -8.39
N HIS A 19 -1.37 2.32 -8.84
CA HIS A 19 -2.81 2.52 -8.61
C HIS A 19 -3.62 1.49 -9.41
N ARG A 20 -4.32 0.60 -8.70
CA ARG A 20 -5.19 -0.43 -9.25
C ARG A 20 -6.05 -1.01 -8.13
N TYR A 21 -7.12 -1.72 -8.50
CA TYR A 21 -7.99 -2.46 -7.57
C TYR A 21 -8.36 -1.64 -6.32
N GLY A 22 -9.02 -0.48 -6.49
CA GLY A 22 -9.46 0.35 -5.36
C GLY A 22 -8.38 1.21 -4.69
N VAL A 23 -7.11 1.08 -5.09
CA VAL A 23 -6.07 2.09 -4.82
C VAL A 23 -6.03 3.09 -5.96
N ASP A 24 -6.25 4.38 -5.65
CA ASP A 24 -6.33 5.48 -6.61
C ASP A 24 -5.71 6.78 -6.06
N GLU A 25 -5.87 7.90 -6.78
CA GLU A 25 -5.31 9.21 -6.40
C GLU A 25 -5.80 9.73 -5.04
N ASN A 26 -6.95 9.28 -4.55
CA ASN A 26 -7.54 9.72 -3.29
C ASN A 26 -7.39 8.68 -2.16
N PHE A 27 -7.38 7.39 -2.52
CA PHE A 27 -7.35 6.25 -1.61
C PHE A 27 -6.06 5.45 -1.79
N ASN A 28 -4.96 5.94 -1.21
CA ASN A 28 -3.64 5.31 -1.34
C ASN A 28 -2.77 5.50 -0.08
N PHE A 29 -1.52 5.05 -0.16
CA PHE A 29 -0.51 5.18 0.90
C PHE A 29 0.58 6.22 0.57
N GLU A 30 0.34 7.16 -0.35
CA GLU A 30 1.35 8.13 -0.78
C GLU A 30 1.60 9.20 0.29
N THR A 31 0.55 9.60 1.00
CA THR A 31 0.65 10.57 2.09
C THR A 31 0.00 10.06 3.37
N PHE A 32 0.35 10.70 4.48
CA PHE A 32 -0.19 10.35 5.79
C PHE A 32 -1.71 10.53 5.83
N GLY A 33 -2.24 11.59 5.19
CA GLY A 33 -3.67 11.86 5.14
C GLY A 33 -4.44 10.81 4.33
N GLN A 34 -3.97 10.48 3.13
CA GLN A 34 -4.57 9.43 2.30
C GLN A 34 -4.53 8.07 3.00
N SER A 35 -3.39 7.73 3.63
CA SER A 35 -3.24 6.50 4.40
C SER A 35 -4.25 6.42 5.56
N MET A 36 -4.46 7.52 6.27
CA MET A 36 -5.44 7.59 7.36
C MET A 36 -6.88 7.42 6.86
N ILE A 37 -7.23 8.01 5.72
CA ILE A 37 -8.56 7.86 5.11
C ILE A 37 -8.80 6.42 4.67
N LEU A 38 -7.83 5.81 3.97
CA LEU A 38 -7.89 4.44 3.51
C LEU A 38 -8.03 3.45 4.69
N LEU A 39 -7.23 3.64 5.74
CA LEU A 39 -7.32 2.83 6.96
C LEU A 39 -8.66 3.05 7.70
N PHE A 40 -9.16 4.27 7.77
CA PHE A 40 -10.47 4.56 8.36
C PHE A 40 -11.61 3.80 7.65
N GLN A 41 -11.58 3.72 6.32
CA GLN A 41 -12.51 2.89 5.56
C GLN A 41 -12.35 1.40 5.94
N MET A 42 -11.13 0.90 5.97
CA MET A 42 -10.84 -0.51 6.28
C MET A 42 -11.16 -0.91 7.73
N CYS A 43 -11.21 0.03 8.68
CA CYS A 43 -11.70 -0.24 10.04
C CYS A 43 -13.12 -0.81 10.07
N THR A 44 -13.93 -0.53 9.03
CA THR A 44 -15.28 -1.09 8.88
C THR A 44 -15.31 -2.35 8.02
N SER A 45 -14.14 -2.91 7.70
CA SER A 45 -13.96 -4.02 6.75
C SER A 45 -14.49 -3.73 5.34
N ALA A 46 -14.58 -2.46 4.94
CA ALA A 46 -14.95 -2.09 3.58
C ALA A 46 -13.70 -1.99 2.68
N GLY A 47 -13.75 -2.54 1.46
CA GLY A 47 -12.71 -2.38 0.44
C GLY A 47 -11.37 -3.08 0.72
N TRP A 48 -11.24 -3.85 1.82
CA TRP A 48 -9.97 -4.49 2.19
C TRP A 48 -9.47 -5.50 1.14
N SER A 49 -10.37 -6.17 0.43
CA SER A 49 -10.01 -7.16 -0.60
C SER A 49 -9.33 -6.50 -1.80
N ASP A 50 -9.82 -5.32 -2.16
CA ASP A 50 -9.34 -4.58 -3.32
C ASP A 50 -7.98 -3.97 -2.97
N VAL A 51 -7.89 -3.33 -1.80
CA VAL A 51 -6.61 -2.81 -1.29
C VAL A 51 -5.57 -3.93 -1.17
N LEU A 52 -5.95 -5.11 -0.65
CA LEU A 52 -5.05 -6.26 -0.56
C LEU A 52 -4.55 -6.66 -1.95
N ALA A 53 -5.46 -6.77 -2.93
CA ALA A 53 -5.13 -7.12 -4.30
C ALA A 53 -4.15 -6.12 -4.91
N ALA A 54 -4.33 -4.81 -4.68
CA ALA A 54 -3.43 -3.79 -5.17
C ALA A 54 -2.01 -3.91 -4.60
N ILE A 55 -1.88 -4.02 -3.28
CA ILE A 55 -0.57 -3.99 -2.58
C ILE A 55 0.18 -5.33 -2.58
N MET A 56 -0.49 -6.43 -2.94
CA MET A 56 0.12 -7.76 -3.10
C MET A 56 0.50 -8.10 -4.54
N ASP A 57 0.05 -7.31 -5.51
CA ASP A 57 0.24 -7.61 -6.92
C ASP A 57 1.67 -7.23 -7.35
N GLU A 58 2.38 -8.25 -7.81
CA GLU A 58 3.76 -8.22 -8.30
C GLU A 58 3.80 -8.35 -9.83
N THR A 59 2.64 -8.36 -10.50
CA THR A 59 2.51 -8.40 -11.96
C THR A 59 2.30 -7.00 -12.53
N ASP A 60 2.69 -6.79 -13.79
CA ASP A 60 2.51 -5.51 -14.50
C ASP A 60 2.99 -4.28 -13.71
N CYS A 61 4.15 -4.41 -13.06
CA CYS A 61 4.79 -3.37 -12.26
C CYS A 61 6.27 -3.25 -12.63
N GLU A 62 6.87 -2.13 -12.27
CA GLU A 62 8.28 -1.82 -12.51
C GLU A 62 9.09 -2.22 -11.29
N GLU A 63 10.04 -3.13 -11.48
CA GLU A 63 11.01 -3.50 -10.46
C GLU A 63 12.01 -2.34 -10.26
N PRO A 64 12.51 -2.13 -9.03
CA PRO A 64 13.54 -1.13 -8.79
C PRO A 64 14.82 -1.49 -9.56
N THR A 65 15.30 -0.56 -10.37
CA THR A 65 16.55 -0.69 -11.14
C THR A 65 17.63 0.23 -10.60
N ILE A 66 18.88 -0.17 -10.76
CA ILE A 66 20.04 0.70 -10.50
C ILE A 66 20.59 1.10 -11.87
N ASP A 67 20.28 2.31 -12.29
CA ASP A 67 20.73 2.89 -13.54
C ASP A 67 21.86 3.90 -13.30
N GLU A 68 22.50 4.41 -14.37
CA GLU A 68 23.60 5.37 -14.27
C GLU A 68 23.20 6.69 -13.58
N ASP A 69 21.91 7.02 -13.58
CA ASP A 69 21.31 8.18 -12.93
C ASP A 69 20.89 7.96 -11.45
N GLY A 70 20.99 6.73 -10.93
CA GLY A 70 20.66 6.38 -9.55
C GLY A 70 19.75 5.15 -9.40
N GLU A 71 19.26 4.92 -8.17
CA GLU A 71 18.29 3.87 -7.86
C GLU A 71 16.87 4.38 -8.16
N THR A 72 16.14 3.69 -9.03
CA THR A 72 14.72 3.96 -9.30
C THR A 72 13.87 3.22 -8.28
N GLU A 73 12.93 3.95 -7.66
CA GLU A 73 11.97 3.30 -6.76
C GLU A 73 10.93 2.54 -7.59
N GLY A 74 10.90 1.21 -7.46
CA GLY A 74 9.91 0.37 -8.12
C GLY A 74 8.49 0.57 -7.58
N ASN A 75 7.49 0.19 -8.38
CA ASN A 75 6.06 0.36 -8.05
C ASN A 75 5.31 -0.96 -7.78
N CYS A 76 6.06 -2.06 -7.63
CA CYS A 76 5.52 -3.38 -7.32
C CYS A 76 5.03 -3.50 -5.87
N GLY A 77 3.93 -4.23 -5.69
CA GLY A 77 3.50 -4.71 -4.38
C GLY A 77 4.46 -5.78 -3.81
N LYS A 78 4.22 -6.19 -2.57
CA LYS A 78 4.98 -7.28 -1.92
C LYS A 78 4.03 -8.20 -1.18
N LYS A 79 3.75 -9.37 -1.75
CA LYS A 79 2.72 -10.30 -1.27
C LYS A 79 2.86 -10.66 0.21
N GLY A 80 4.08 -10.96 0.66
CA GLY A 80 4.36 -11.36 2.04
C GLY A 80 4.05 -10.25 3.05
N ILE A 81 4.51 -9.03 2.77
CA ILE A 81 4.31 -7.87 3.65
C ILE A 81 2.85 -7.40 3.61
N ALA A 82 2.25 -7.38 2.42
CA ALA A 82 0.84 -7.04 2.20
C ALA A 82 -0.10 -7.87 3.08
N VAL A 83 0.01 -9.21 3.00
CA VAL A 83 -0.85 -10.12 3.77
C VAL A 83 -0.62 -9.94 5.26
N ALA A 84 0.64 -9.87 5.71
CA ALA A 84 0.94 -9.68 7.13
C ALA A 84 0.35 -8.37 7.67
N TYR A 85 0.53 -7.27 6.94
CA TYR A 85 0.06 -5.93 7.31
C TYR A 85 -1.47 -5.85 7.41
N LEU A 86 -2.19 -6.33 6.38
CA LEU A 86 -3.65 -6.21 6.34
C LEU A 86 -4.32 -7.16 7.34
N VAL A 87 -3.84 -8.39 7.46
CA VAL A 87 -4.38 -9.36 8.43
C VAL A 87 -4.12 -8.90 9.86
N SER A 88 -2.95 -8.34 10.17
CA SER A 88 -2.67 -7.81 11.52
C SER A 88 -3.43 -6.53 11.86
N TYR A 89 -3.92 -5.81 10.84
CA TYR A 89 -4.74 -4.61 11.04
C TYR A 89 -6.21 -4.95 11.29
N LEU A 90 -6.73 -5.97 10.61
CA LEU A 90 -8.15 -6.36 10.67
C LEU A 90 -8.51 -7.25 11.86
N ILE A 91 -7.53 -7.92 12.47
CA ILE A 91 -7.67 -8.74 13.69
C ILE A 91 -7.33 -7.90 14.92
#